data_AF-A0A6P6VMQ3-F1
#
_entry.id   AF-A0A6P6VMQ3-F1
#
_cell.length_a   1.000
_cell.length_b   1.000
_cell.length_c   1.000
_cell.angle_alpha   90.00
_cell.angle_beta   90.00
_cell.angle_gamma   90.00
#
_symmetry.space_group_name_H-M   'P 1'
#
loop_
_entity.id
_entity.type
_entity.pdbx_description
1 polymer ?
#
loop_
_entity_poly.entity_id
_entity_poly.type
_entity_poly.pdbx_seq_one_letter_code
_entity_poly.pdbx_strand_id
1 'polypeptide(L)'
;MELFLVIKGPPITLWLRFNPISQLPVFFASLFSMDGDFAPIVELVKLRRKHGFLLAIDDAHATLVCGKTGGGAAEKFKCENDVDICIGTLSKASGCHGGFIACSKKWKQLIQSRGRSFIFSTSTPVPIAAAAHAAVNVAKQETWRRKAIWNRVLEFRAMTRIPITSPIISLIVGSEVKALEASRHLLKSGFHVTAIRPPTVPSNSCRLRIALSAVHTRDDLRKLVTALSECINFEEIGFNCKNYSSKL
;
A
#
# COMPACT_ATOMS: atom_id res chain seq x y z
N MET A 1 -17.30 1.97 22.80
CA MET A 1 -17.35 2.29 21.36
C MET A 1 -16.06 3.03 21.05
N GLU A 2 -14.98 2.30 20.77
CA GLU A 2 -13.66 2.90 20.55
C GLU A 2 -13.65 3.52 19.15
N LEU A 3 -13.34 4.82 19.09
CA LEU A 3 -13.32 5.59 17.86
C LEU A 3 -12.10 5.14 17.03
N PHE A 4 -12.30 4.24 16.06
CA PHE A 4 -11.28 3.87 15.09
C PHE A 4 -11.16 4.97 14.05
N LEU A 5 -10.02 5.66 14.04
CA LEU A 5 -9.79 6.77 13.14
C LEU A 5 -8.99 6.27 11.91
N VAL A 6 -9.69 5.89 10.84
CA VAL A 6 -9.09 5.64 9.52
C VAL A 6 -9.15 6.95 8.73
N ILE A 7 -8.07 7.74 8.71
CA ILE A 7 -8.07 9.06 8.05
C ILE A 7 -7.48 9.00 6.64
N LYS A 8 -8.35 9.28 5.64
CA LYS A 8 -8.03 10.05 4.42
C LYS A 8 -8.86 11.34 4.45
N GLY A 9 -8.54 12.23 5.37
CA GLY A 9 -9.29 13.45 5.72
C GLY A 9 -8.40 14.44 6.49
N PRO A 10 -8.95 15.54 7.06
CA PRO A 10 -8.25 16.79 7.37
C PRO A 10 -6.95 16.61 8.17
N PRO A 11 -6.03 17.60 8.15
CA PRO A 11 -4.71 17.48 8.75
C PRO A 11 -4.83 16.94 10.17
N ILE A 12 -4.20 15.80 10.44
CA ILE A 12 -4.34 15.10 11.72
C ILE A 12 -3.98 16.02 12.92
N THR A 13 -3.16 17.05 12.66
CA THR A 13 -2.84 18.17 13.54
C THR A 13 -4.06 18.97 14.00
N LEU A 14 -5.03 19.22 13.12
CA LEU A 14 -6.27 19.93 13.44
C LEU A 14 -7.15 19.07 14.36
N TRP A 15 -7.27 17.77 14.09
CA TRP A 15 -8.05 16.86 14.92
C TRP A 15 -7.43 16.63 16.30
N LEU A 16 -6.11 16.44 16.36
CA LEU A 16 -5.32 16.32 17.61
C LEU A 16 -5.42 17.57 18.50
N ARG A 17 -5.67 18.74 17.92
CA ARG A 17 -5.82 20.00 18.65
C ARG A 17 -7.12 20.05 19.47
N PHE A 18 -8.16 19.35 19.02
CA PHE A 18 -9.48 19.32 19.67
C PHE A 18 -9.72 18.02 20.48
N ASN A 19 -8.86 17.01 20.35
CA ASN A 19 -8.98 15.73 21.03
C ASN A 19 -7.64 15.38 21.71
N PRO A 20 -7.46 15.62 23.02
CA PRO A 20 -6.22 15.27 23.72
C PRO A 20 -6.06 13.74 23.76
N ILE A 21 -5.24 13.21 22.87
CA ILE A 21 -4.94 11.77 22.78
C ILE A 21 -3.78 11.42 23.71
N SER A 22 -4.06 11.08 24.95
CA SER A 22 -3.12 10.29 25.75
C SER A 22 -3.41 8.79 25.67
N GLN A 23 -4.54 8.37 25.07
CA GLN A 23 -4.99 6.96 25.11
C GLN A 23 -5.63 6.40 23.82
N LEU A 24 -5.92 7.20 22.79
CA LEU A 24 -6.50 6.66 21.54
C LEU A 24 -5.40 6.10 20.62
N PRO A 25 -5.52 4.85 20.16
CA PRO A 25 -4.63 4.29 19.17
C PRO A 25 -4.89 4.90 17.78
N VAL A 26 -3.82 5.21 17.05
CA VAL A 26 -3.89 5.68 15.67
C VAL A 26 -3.55 4.52 14.74
N PHE A 27 -4.46 4.20 13.83
CA PHE A 27 -4.32 3.12 12.85
C PHE A 27 -4.35 3.68 11.43
N PHE A 28 -3.40 3.30 10.58
CA PHE A 28 -3.43 3.70 9.17
C PHE A 28 -2.74 2.68 8.25
N ALA A 29 -3.16 2.63 6.99
CA ALA A 29 -2.41 1.92 5.96
C ALA A 29 -1.17 2.72 5.58
N SER A 30 0.01 2.10 5.65
CA SER A 30 1.28 2.76 5.34
C SER A 30 1.46 3.03 3.84
N LEU A 31 0.93 2.17 2.99
CA LEU A 31 0.84 2.32 1.53
C LEU A 31 -0.59 2.00 1.08
N PHE A 32 -1.29 3.01 0.58
CA PHE A 32 -2.70 2.87 0.23
C PHE A 32 -2.87 2.06 -1.05
N SER A 33 -3.72 1.04 -0.97
CA SER A 33 -3.90 0.08 -2.05
C SER A 33 -4.50 0.68 -3.32
N MET A 34 -5.40 1.67 -3.19
CA MET A 34 -6.13 2.26 -4.32
C MET A 34 -5.36 3.40 -5.00
N ASP A 35 -4.69 4.23 -4.22
CA ASP A 35 -4.04 5.45 -4.72
C ASP A 35 -2.54 5.20 -4.99
N GLY A 36 -1.94 4.23 -4.30
CA GLY A 36 -0.52 3.90 -4.43
C GLY A 36 0.40 4.91 -3.75
N ASP A 37 -0.14 5.81 -2.93
CA ASP A 37 0.59 6.77 -2.13
C ASP A 37 0.92 6.24 -0.73
N PHE A 38 2.03 6.72 -0.17
CA PHE A 38 2.39 6.43 1.21
C PHE A 38 1.63 7.35 2.15
N ALA A 39 1.26 6.85 3.32
CA ALA A 39 0.81 7.69 4.41
C ALA A 39 1.94 8.63 4.88
N PRO A 40 1.60 9.79 5.48
CA PRO A 40 2.57 10.75 6.02
C PRO A 40 3.19 10.23 7.33
N ILE A 41 3.90 9.10 7.26
CA ILE A 41 4.39 8.37 8.44
C ILE A 41 5.41 9.20 9.24
N VAL A 42 6.19 10.05 8.58
CA VAL A 42 7.18 10.91 9.24
C VAL A 42 6.48 11.95 10.11
N GLU A 43 5.41 12.56 9.61
CA GLU A 43 4.58 13.51 10.33
C GLU A 43 3.84 12.81 11.49
N LEU A 44 3.29 11.62 11.25
CA LEU A 44 2.61 10.82 12.27
C LEU A 44 3.55 10.44 13.42
N VAL A 45 4.79 10.07 13.11
CA VAL A 45 5.82 9.77 14.12
C VAL A 45 6.18 11.00 14.95
N LYS A 46 6.33 12.17 14.32
CA LYS A 46 6.54 13.43 15.06
C LYS A 46 5.41 13.71 16.03
N LEU A 47 4.17 13.51 15.59
CA LEU A 47 2.98 13.71 16.43
C LEU A 47 2.89 12.66 17.55
N ARG A 48 3.22 11.40 17.26
CA ARG A 48 3.29 10.34 18.26
C ARG A 48 4.30 10.68 19.34
N ARG A 49 5.49 11.16 18.99
CA ARG A 49 6.50 11.61 19.97
C ARG A 49 6.02 12.80 20.81
N LYS A 50 5.23 13.70 20.22
CA LYS A 50 4.68 14.87 20.91
C LYS A 50 3.51 14.53 21.85
N HIS A 51 2.65 13.60 21.47
CA HIS A 51 1.37 13.36 22.14
C HIS A 51 1.29 12.00 22.87
N GLY A 52 2.22 11.07 22.61
CA GLY A 52 2.33 9.80 23.34
C GLY A 52 1.28 8.74 22.97
N PHE A 53 0.63 8.84 21.81
CA PHE A 53 -0.36 7.86 21.37
C PHE A 53 0.27 6.56 20.84
N LEU A 54 -0.50 5.47 20.90
CA LEU A 54 -0.12 4.19 20.29
C LEU A 54 -0.16 4.29 18.77
N LEU A 55 0.93 3.90 18.10
CA LEU A 55 1.02 3.90 16.64
C LEU A 55 0.96 2.50 16.06
N ALA A 56 -0.11 2.22 15.31
CA ALA A 56 -0.28 0.96 14.59
C ALA A 56 -0.42 1.21 13.08
N ILE A 57 0.28 0.42 12.28
CA ILE A 57 0.24 0.54 10.81
C ILE A 57 -0.17 -0.77 10.15
N ASP A 58 -0.94 -0.68 9.07
CA ASP A 58 -1.09 -1.76 8.09
C ASP A 58 -0.04 -1.59 6.98
N ASP A 59 0.91 -2.51 6.94
CA ASP A 59 2.02 -2.57 6.00
C ASP A 59 1.85 -3.69 4.96
N ALA A 60 0.61 -4.10 4.68
CA ALA A 60 0.33 -5.18 3.74
C ALA A 60 0.87 -4.93 2.33
N HIS A 61 0.96 -3.69 1.88
CA HIS A 61 1.42 -3.33 0.54
C HIS A 61 2.90 -2.95 0.46
N ALA A 62 3.56 -2.66 1.59
CA ALA A 62 4.96 -2.26 1.59
C ALA A 62 5.89 -3.32 2.23
N THR A 63 5.40 -4.21 3.09
CA THR A 63 6.13 -5.39 3.60
C THR A 63 6.80 -6.19 2.46
N LEU A 64 8.08 -6.52 2.62
CA LEU A 64 8.98 -7.17 1.65
C LEU A 64 9.24 -6.39 0.34
N VAL A 65 8.52 -5.30 0.07
CA VAL A 65 8.66 -4.46 -1.13
C VAL A 65 9.47 -3.19 -0.85
N CYS A 66 9.31 -2.64 0.34
CA CYS A 66 9.92 -1.38 0.79
C CYS A 66 11.04 -1.62 1.81
N GLY A 67 11.95 -0.66 1.89
CA GLY A 67 13.10 -0.73 2.77
C GLY A 67 14.25 -1.58 2.21
N LYS A 68 15.42 -1.47 2.83
CA LYS A 68 16.65 -2.16 2.38
C LYS A 68 16.53 -3.66 2.57
N THR A 69 15.99 -4.09 3.71
CA THR A 69 15.84 -5.49 4.12
C THR A 69 14.43 -6.03 3.88
N GLY A 70 13.48 -5.19 3.48
CA GLY A 70 12.09 -5.59 3.25
C GLY A 70 11.20 -5.38 4.48
N GLY A 71 11.66 -4.59 5.45
CA GLY A 71 10.94 -4.23 6.67
C GLY A 71 9.77 -3.27 6.44
N GLY A 72 9.45 -2.95 5.19
CA GLY A 72 8.22 -2.24 4.85
C GLY A 72 8.38 -0.72 4.83
N ALA A 73 7.26 -0.03 5.02
CA ALA A 73 7.22 1.43 4.98
C ALA A 73 8.01 2.03 6.15
N ALA A 74 7.91 1.46 7.35
CA ALA A 74 8.65 1.94 8.50
C ALA A 74 10.18 1.92 8.28
N GLU A 75 10.71 0.86 7.66
CA GLU A 75 12.14 0.80 7.27
C GLU A 75 12.47 1.82 6.16
N LYS A 76 11.60 1.96 5.15
CA LYS A 76 11.79 2.94 4.08
C LYS A 76 11.94 4.37 4.63
N PHE A 77 11.17 4.72 5.65
CA PHE A 77 11.16 6.04 6.27
C PHE A 77 11.99 6.14 7.56
N LYS A 78 12.73 5.07 7.93
CA LYS A 78 13.63 5.01 9.10
C LYS A 78 12.94 5.35 10.43
N CYS A 79 11.74 4.81 10.63
CA CYS A 79 10.92 5.05 11.82
C CYS A 79 10.40 3.76 12.46
N GLU A 80 11.12 2.65 12.30
CA GLU A 80 10.76 1.33 12.83
C GLU A 80 10.55 1.36 14.35
N ASN A 81 11.40 2.09 15.07
CA ASN A 81 11.33 2.23 16.53
C ASN A 81 10.17 3.11 17.00
N ASP A 82 9.50 3.81 16.09
CA ASP A 82 8.37 4.67 16.40
C ASP A 82 7.01 4.02 16.15
N VAL A 83 6.99 2.84 15.55
CA VAL A 83 5.78 2.06 15.27
C VAL A 83 5.64 0.98 16.34
N ASP A 84 4.56 1.05 17.12
CA ASP A 84 4.32 0.10 18.22
C ASP A 84 3.80 -1.25 17.71
N ILE A 85 2.98 -1.22 16.65
CA ILE A 85 2.36 -2.40 16.05
C ILE A 85 2.40 -2.29 14.53
N CYS A 86 3.01 -3.26 13.85
CA CYS A 86 2.97 -3.39 12.40
C CYS A 86 2.15 -4.63 12.02
N ILE A 87 1.06 -4.40 11.30
CA ILE A 87 0.17 -5.43 10.78
C ILE A 87 0.56 -5.67 9.33
N GLY A 88 0.61 -6.92 8.89
CA GLY A 88 0.88 -7.23 7.49
C GLY A 88 0.16 -8.48 7.04
N THR A 89 0.23 -8.72 5.73
CA THR A 89 -0.34 -9.90 5.09
C THR A 89 0.74 -10.78 4.50
N LEU A 90 0.47 -12.08 4.48
CA LEU A 90 1.28 -13.07 3.79
C LEU A 90 0.76 -13.39 2.38
N SER A 91 -0.33 -12.76 1.93
CA SER A 91 -0.97 -13.03 0.63
C SER A 91 -0.52 -12.15 -0.53
N LYS A 92 0.45 -11.26 -0.31
CA LYS A 92 0.94 -10.31 -1.33
C LYS A 92 2.38 -10.63 -1.71
N ALA A 93 3.33 -9.81 -1.28
CA ALA A 93 4.73 -9.94 -1.68
C ALA A 93 5.37 -11.28 -1.28
N SER A 94 4.87 -11.93 -0.23
CA SER A 94 5.32 -13.27 0.17
C SER A 94 4.65 -14.42 -0.60
N GLY A 95 3.60 -14.17 -1.40
CA GLY A 95 2.96 -15.18 -2.25
C GLY A 95 2.33 -16.36 -1.51
N CYS A 96 1.96 -16.20 -0.23
CA CYS A 96 1.43 -17.25 0.64
C CYS A 96 -0.01 -16.92 1.09
N HIS A 97 -0.42 -17.38 2.27
CA HIS A 97 -1.72 -17.06 2.87
C HIS A 97 -1.55 -16.75 4.36
N GLY A 98 -2.43 -15.89 4.90
CA GLY A 98 -2.44 -15.50 6.31
C GLY A 98 -2.05 -14.04 6.54
N GLY A 99 -1.92 -13.68 7.81
CA GLY A 99 -1.51 -12.35 8.26
C GLY A 99 -0.57 -12.46 9.46
N PHE A 100 0.09 -11.35 9.80
CA PHE A 100 0.98 -11.29 10.94
C PHE A 100 0.87 -9.94 11.65
N ILE A 101 1.30 -9.94 12.91
CA ILE A 101 1.48 -8.73 13.71
C ILE A 101 2.91 -8.77 14.26
N ALA A 102 3.70 -7.75 13.91
CA ALA A 102 5.01 -7.50 14.49
C ALA A 102 4.88 -6.40 15.56
N CYS A 103 5.22 -6.72 16.80
CA CYS A 103 5.08 -5.83 17.96
C CYS A 103 5.98 -6.29 19.11
N SER A 104 5.99 -5.53 20.22
CA SER A 104 6.73 -5.91 21.42
C SER A 104 6.18 -7.19 22.08
N LYS A 105 6.98 -7.85 22.92
CA LYS A 105 6.57 -9.05 23.68
C LYS A 105 5.32 -8.81 24.53
N LYS A 106 5.19 -7.62 25.11
CA LYS A 106 4.02 -7.21 25.92
C LYS A 106 2.75 -7.18 25.07
N TRP A 107 2.81 -6.57 23.89
CA TRP A 107 1.68 -6.53 22.95
C TRP A 107 1.33 -7.92 22.42
N LYS A 108 2.33 -8.72 22.06
CA LYS A 108 2.12 -10.11 21.63
C LYS A 108 1.34 -10.91 22.66
N GLN A 109 1.76 -10.87 23.93
CA GLN A 109 1.09 -11.60 25.01
C GLN A 109 -0.36 -11.13 25.21
N LEU A 110 -0.61 -9.82 25.16
CA LEU A 110 -1.96 -9.27 25.26
C LEU A 110 -2.85 -9.73 24.09
N ILE A 111 -2.35 -9.64 22.85
CA ILE A 111 -3.09 -10.04 21.65
C ILE A 111 -3.39 -11.54 21.68
N GLN A 112 -2.44 -12.38 22.08
CA GLN A 112 -2.65 -13.82 22.17
C GLN A 112 -3.64 -14.22 23.27
N SER A 113 -3.67 -13.49 24.39
CA SER A 113 -4.54 -13.79 25.54
C SER A 113 -5.94 -13.16 25.47
N ARG A 114 -6.13 -12.10 24.67
CA ARG A 114 -7.41 -11.37 24.56
C ARG A 114 -7.99 -11.34 23.15
N GLY A 115 -7.18 -11.57 22.12
CA GLY A 115 -7.60 -11.51 20.73
C GLY A 115 -8.51 -12.67 20.36
N ARG A 116 -9.82 -12.44 20.34
CA ARG A 116 -10.81 -13.49 20.01
C ARG A 116 -10.53 -14.17 18.67
N SER A 117 -10.13 -13.40 17.65
CA SER A 117 -9.79 -13.94 16.32
C SER A 117 -8.52 -14.81 16.32
N PHE A 118 -7.64 -14.66 17.32
CA PHE A 118 -6.50 -15.56 17.51
C PHE A 118 -6.90 -16.81 18.32
N ILE A 119 -7.71 -16.64 19.36
CA ILE A 119 -8.10 -17.73 20.28
C ILE A 119 -9.11 -18.70 19.65
N PHE A 120 -10.09 -18.18 18.91
CA PHE A 120 -11.23 -18.94 18.40
C PHE A 120 -11.14 -19.20 16.90
N SER A 121 -9.92 -19.32 16.36
CA SER A 121 -9.68 -19.64 14.96
C SER A 121 -8.66 -20.77 14.83
N THR A 122 -8.84 -21.64 13.85
CA THR A 122 -7.90 -22.72 13.55
C THR A 122 -6.56 -22.14 13.10
N SER A 123 -5.47 -22.71 13.61
CA SER A 123 -4.12 -22.27 13.24
C SER A 123 -3.85 -22.47 11.75
N THR A 124 -2.93 -21.65 11.23
CA THR A 124 -2.45 -21.79 9.84
C THR A 124 -1.84 -23.17 9.62
N PRO A 125 -2.19 -23.89 8.53
CA PRO A 125 -1.61 -25.18 8.22
C PRO A 125 -0.08 -25.11 8.12
N VAL A 126 0.61 -26.14 8.63
CA VAL A 126 2.08 -26.22 8.66
C VAL A 126 2.72 -25.95 7.28
N PRO A 127 2.22 -26.51 6.16
CA PRO A 127 2.80 -26.23 4.84
C PRO A 127 2.76 -24.74 4.46
N ILE A 128 1.69 -24.03 4.83
CA ILE A 128 1.53 -22.59 4.56
C ILE A 128 2.48 -21.77 5.43
N ALA A 129 2.64 -22.14 6.71
CA ALA A 129 3.60 -21.49 7.60
C ALA A 129 5.06 -21.68 7.12
N ALA A 130 5.40 -22.90 6.66
CA ALA A 130 6.71 -23.20 6.10
C ALA A 130 6.98 -22.40 4.80
N ALA A 131 5.99 -22.32 3.90
CA ALA A 131 6.09 -21.51 2.70
C ALA A 131 6.28 -20.02 3.01
N ALA A 132 5.53 -19.48 3.98
CA ALA A 132 5.69 -18.09 4.41
C ALA A 132 7.07 -17.81 5.02
N HIS A 133 7.58 -18.72 5.84
CA HIS A 133 8.92 -18.63 6.40
C HIS A 133 9.99 -18.64 5.30
N ALA A 134 9.88 -19.55 4.32
CA ALA A 134 10.77 -19.61 3.17
C ALA A 134 10.72 -18.30 2.36
N ALA A 135 9.52 -17.76 2.11
CA ALA A 135 9.34 -16.50 1.37
C ALA A 135 10.03 -15.32 2.07
N VAL A 136 9.95 -15.22 3.40
CA VAL A 136 10.68 -14.19 4.17
C VAL A 136 12.19 -14.35 4.04
N ASN A 137 12.71 -15.60 4.09
CA ASN A 137 14.14 -15.86 3.94
C ASN A 137 14.63 -15.50 2.52
N VAL A 138 13.89 -15.88 1.49
CA VAL A 138 14.15 -15.48 0.10
C VAL A 138 14.14 -13.97 -0.02
N ALA A 139 13.13 -13.27 0.51
CA ALA A 139 13.04 -11.82 0.42
C ALA A 139 14.17 -11.07 1.18
N LYS A 140 14.76 -11.69 2.21
CA LYS A 140 15.96 -11.14 2.88
C LYS A 140 17.22 -11.29 2.02
N GLN A 141 17.40 -12.44 1.38
CA GLN A 141 18.59 -12.76 0.59
C GLN A 141 18.54 -12.11 -0.81
N GLU A 142 17.42 -12.25 -1.51
CA GLU A 142 17.20 -11.81 -2.88
C GLU A 142 16.78 -10.34 -2.98
N THR A 143 17.66 -9.44 -2.53
CA THR A 143 17.43 -7.98 -2.60
C THR A 143 17.21 -7.46 -4.03
N TRP A 144 17.64 -8.22 -5.04
CA TRP A 144 17.46 -7.89 -6.45
C TRP A 144 15.99 -7.74 -6.83
N ARG A 145 15.06 -8.50 -6.24
CA ARG A 145 13.62 -8.40 -6.56
C ARG A 145 13.07 -7.03 -6.18
N ARG A 146 13.42 -6.53 -4.99
CA ARG A 146 13.08 -5.17 -4.55
C ARG A 146 13.71 -4.12 -5.45
N LYS A 147 14.99 -4.27 -5.80
CA LYS A 147 15.66 -3.33 -6.74
C LYS A 147 14.96 -3.31 -8.10
N ALA A 148 14.62 -4.47 -8.64
CA ALA A 148 13.95 -4.61 -9.93
C ALA A 148 12.60 -3.90 -9.94
N ILE A 149 11.70 -4.18 -8.99
CA ILE A 149 10.37 -3.53 -8.96
C ILE A 149 10.47 -2.01 -8.80
N TRP A 150 11.39 -1.49 -7.98
CA TRP A 150 11.61 -0.04 -7.85
C TRP A 150 12.22 0.59 -9.10
N ASN A 151 13.11 -0.12 -9.81
CA ASN A 151 13.58 0.32 -11.12
C ASN A 151 12.43 0.39 -12.13
N ARG A 152 11.49 -0.57 -12.13
CA ARG A 152 10.28 -0.52 -12.97
C ARG A 152 9.39 0.67 -12.66
N VAL A 153 9.26 1.05 -11.38
CA VAL A 153 8.56 2.27 -10.97
C VAL A 153 9.21 3.51 -11.60
N LEU A 154 10.53 3.63 -11.53
CA LEU A 154 11.27 4.76 -12.10
C LEU A 154 11.16 4.79 -13.64
N GLU A 155 11.29 3.65 -14.30
CA GLU A 155 11.15 3.51 -15.75
C GLU A 155 9.75 3.92 -16.21
N PHE A 156 8.70 3.38 -15.57
CA PHE A 156 7.32 3.71 -15.91
C PHE A 156 7.02 5.20 -15.68
N ARG A 157 7.51 5.76 -14.57
CA ARG A 157 7.42 7.21 -14.30
C ARG A 157 8.12 8.04 -15.38
N ALA A 158 9.30 7.63 -15.83
CA ALA A 158 10.03 8.35 -16.88
C ALA A 158 9.29 8.29 -18.23
N MET A 159 8.70 7.15 -18.58
CA MET A 159 7.95 6.95 -19.83
C MET A 159 6.63 7.72 -19.85
N THR A 160 5.91 7.78 -18.73
CA THR A 160 4.56 8.39 -18.66
C THR A 160 4.55 9.82 -18.14
N ARG A 161 5.62 10.26 -17.48
CA ARG A 161 5.72 11.55 -16.74
C ARG A 161 4.71 11.72 -15.60
N ILE A 162 4.00 10.65 -15.22
CA ILE A 162 3.05 10.66 -14.11
C ILE A 162 3.82 10.58 -12.78
N PRO A 163 3.44 11.34 -11.74
CA PRO A 163 4.14 11.37 -10.44
C PRO A 163 3.89 10.12 -9.61
N ILE A 164 4.45 8.99 -10.02
CA ILE A 164 4.31 7.69 -9.36
C ILE A 164 5.31 7.58 -8.20
N THR A 165 4.84 7.08 -7.06
CA THR A 165 5.61 6.99 -5.82
C THR A 165 5.80 5.56 -5.30
N SER A 166 5.08 4.58 -5.85
CA SER A 166 5.16 3.18 -5.43
C SER A 166 4.91 2.20 -6.60
N PRO A 167 5.12 0.88 -6.40
CA PRO A 167 4.76 -0.15 -7.38
C PRO A 167 3.26 -0.34 -7.64
N ILE A 168 2.41 0.36 -6.89
CA ILE A 168 0.97 0.43 -7.14
C ILE A 168 0.72 1.75 -7.87
N ILE A 169 0.30 1.66 -9.12
CA ILE A 169 0.05 2.81 -9.99
C ILE A 169 -1.45 2.97 -10.15
N SER A 170 -1.92 4.17 -9.86
CA SER A 170 -3.33 4.56 -9.92
C SER A 170 -3.51 5.64 -10.98
N LEU A 171 -4.19 5.31 -12.07
CA LEU A 171 -4.44 6.22 -13.18
C LEU A 171 -5.91 6.65 -13.17
N ILE A 172 -6.19 7.88 -12.70
CA ILE A 172 -7.57 8.39 -12.55
C ILE A 172 -8.12 8.79 -13.92
N VAL A 173 -8.99 7.94 -14.47
CA VAL A 173 -9.62 8.12 -15.79
C VAL A 173 -10.98 8.82 -15.74
N GLY A 174 -11.56 8.97 -14.53
CA GLY A 174 -12.79 9.72 -14.31
C GLY A 174 -14.04 8.84 -14.34
N SER A 175 -14.71 8.74 -15.50
CA SER A 175 -16.01 8.04 -15.59
C SER A 175 -15.86 6.51 -15.62
N GLU A 176 -16.93 5.82 -15.20
CA GLU A 176 -16.97 4.35 -15.21
C GLU A 176 -16.87 3.76 -16.62
N VAL A 177 -17.56 4.38 -17.58
CA VAL A 177 -17.54 3.97 -18.99
C VAL A 177 -16.11 4.02 -19.53
N LYS A 178 -15.41 5.14 -19.37
CA LYS A 178 -14.00 5.30 -19.79
C LYS A 178 -13.10 4.24 -19.15
N ALA A 179 -13.27 3.98 -17.85
CA ALA A 179 -12.47 2.98 -17.14
C ALA A 179 -12.68 1.56 -17.68
N LEU A 180 -13.93 1.17 -17.93
CA LEU A 180 -14.26 -0.15 -18.46
C LEU A 180 -13.80 -0.32 -19.91
N GLU A 181 -13.96 0.71 -20.75
CA GLU A 181 -13.47 0.70 -22.13
C GLU A 181 -11.95 0.58 -22.18
N ALA A 182 -11.22 1.37 -21.40
CA ALA A 182 -9.77 1.29 -21.32
C ALA A 182 -9.30 -0.08 -20.79
N SER A 183 -9.95 -0.62 -19.75
CA SER A 183 -9.65 -1.96 -19.23
C SER A 183 -9.87 -3.05 -20.28
N ARG A 184 -10.95 -2.98 -21.08
CA ARG A 184 -11.20 -3.91 -22.20
C ARG A 184 -10.16 -3.76 -23.31
N HIS A 185 -9.78 -2.53 -23.66
CA HIS A 185 -8.71 -2.26 -24.64
C HIS A 185 -7.39 -2.88 -24.22
N LEU A 186 -7.00 -2.67 -22.96
CA LEU A 186 -5.78 -3.23 -22.38
C LEU A 186 -5.82 -4.76 -22.39
N LEU A 187 -6.97 -5.37 -22.04
CA LEU A 187 -7.12 -6.82 -22.07
C LEU A 187 -6.93 -7.39 -23.50
N LYS A 188 -7.52 -6.75 -24.51
CA LYS A 188 -7.31 -7.12 -25.93
C LYS A 188 -5.85 -6.94 -26.37
N SER A 189 -5.15 -5.99 -25.77
CA SER A 189 -3.73 -5.71 -26.01
C SER A 189 -2.79 -6.64 -25.20
N GLY A 190 -3.34 -7.62 -24.47
CA GLY A 190 -2.57 -8.59 -23.68
C GLY A 190 -2.30 -8.20 -22.23
N PHE A 191 -2.90 -7.11 -21.73
CA PHE A 191 -2.68 -6.60 -20.38
C PHE A 191 -3.94 -6.69 -19.52
N HIS A 192 -3.89 -7.49 -18.46
CA HIS A 192 -4.96 -7.52 -17.46
C HIS A 192 -4.80 -6.37 -16.46
N VAL A 193 -5.42 -5.23 -16.76
CA VAL A 193 -5.49 -4.06 -15.87
C VAL A 193 -6.93 -3.85 -15.42
N THR A 194 -7.16 -3.81 -14.12
CA THR A 194 -8.51 -3.71 -13.55
C THR A 194 -8.99 -2.26 -13.49
N ALA A 195 -10.23 -2.04 -13.92
CA ALA A 195 -10.97 -0.81 -13.66
C ALA A 195 -11.53 -0.83 -12.25
N ILE A 196 -11.14 0.16 -11.44
CA ILE A 196 -11.71 0.41 -10.11
C ILE A 196 -12.78 1.49 -10.24
N ARG A 197 -13.96 1.19 -9.71
CA ARG A 197 -15.19 1.97 -9.84
C ARG A 197 -15.97 2.01 -8.51
N PRO A 198 -17.02 2.84 -8.36
CA PRO A 198 -17.87 2.81 -7.18
C PRO A 198 -18.38 1.39 -6.86
N PRO A 199 -18.56 1.03 -5.57
CA PRO A 199 -18.39 1.88 -4.38
C PRO A 199 -16.95 1.99 -3.85
N THR A 200 -15.96 1.38 -4.51
CA THR A 200 -14.56 1.37 -4.03
C THR A 200 -13.89 2.74 -4.12
N VAL A 201 -14.30 3.57 -5.08
CA VAL A 201 -13.81 4.94 -5.27
C VAL A 201 -15.01 5.87 -5.51
N PRO A 202 -14.92 7.17 -5.16
CA PRO A 202 -15.99 8.12 -5.45
C PRO A 202 -16.39 8.17 -6.93
N SER A 203 -17.65 8.52 -7.20
CA SER A 203 -18.14 8.78 -8.55
C SER A 203 -17.26 9.79 -9.28
N ASN A 204 -17.07 9.60 -10.59
CA ASN A 204 -16.17 10.39 -11.43
C ASN A 204 -14.68 10.38 -11.00
N SER A 205 -14.27 9.40 -10.18
CA SER A 205 -12.85 9.12 -9.85
C SER A 205 -12.44 7.67 -10.14
N CYS A 206 -13.13 7.05 -11.11
CA CYS A 206 -12.78 5.71 -11.60
C CYS A 206 -11.35 5.73 -12.13
N ARG A 207 -10.69 4.59 -12.03
CA ARG A 207 -9.24 4.50 -12.24
C ARG A 207 -8.81 3.14 -12.73
N LEU A 208 -7.71 3.11 -13.46
CA LEU A 208 -7.00 1.89 -13.79
C LEU A 208 -5.95 1.65 -12.71
N ARG A 209 -5.94 0.46 -12.13
CA ARG A 209 -4.97 0.07 -11.10
C ARG A 209 -3.97 -0.93 -11.65
N ILE A 210 -2.72 -0.52 -11.75
CA ILE A 210 -1.61 -1.34 -12.23
C ILE A 210 -0.73 -1.69 -11.03
N ALA A 211 -0.44 -2.98 -10.86
CA ALA A 211 0.53 -3.44 -9.87
C ALA A 211 1.78 -3.96 -10.60
N LEU A 212 2.90 -3.26 -10.44
CA LEU A 212 4.16 -3.71 -10.99
C LEU A 212 4.72 -4.88 -10.19
N SER A 213 5.51 -5.72 -10.85
CA SER A 213 6.20 -6.86 -10.25
C SER A 213 7.67 -6.86 -10.67
N ALA A 214 8.51 -7.50 -9.86
CA ALA A 214 9.92 -7.69 -10.15
C ALA A 214 10.17 -8.51 -11.44
N VAL A 215 9.19 -9.30 -11.87
CA VAL A 215 9.28 -10.13 -13.08
C VAL A 215 8.97 -9.37 -14.36
N HIS A 216 8.29 -8.22 -14.29
CA HIS A 216 8.02 -7.42 -15.47
C HIS A 216 9.33 -6.91 -16.06
N THR A 217 9.49 -7.06 -17.37
CA THR A 217 10.64 -6.56 -18.12
C THR A 217 10.42 -5.10 -18.52
N ARG A 218 11.50 -4.43 -18.95
CA ARG A 218 11.40 -3.08 -19.53
C ARG A 218 10.58 -3.07 -20.83
N ASP A 219 10.58 -4.18 -21.56
CA ASP A 219 9.78 -4.32 -22.78
C ASP A 219 8.28 -4.42 -22.47
N ASP A 220 7.91 -5.15 -21.41
CA ASP A 220 6.52 -5.19 -20.92
C ASP A 220 6.03 -3.80 -20.55
N LEU A 221 6.87 -2.99 -19.88
CA LEU A 221 6.54 -1.61 -19.55
C LEU A 221 6.32 -0.76 -20.80
N ARG A 222 7.19 -0.86 -21.82
CA ARG A 222 7.01 -0.13 -23.08
C ARG A 222 5.69 -0.48 -23.74
N LYS A 223 5.42 -1.78 -23.91
CA LYS A 223 4.19 -2.27 -24.54
C LYS A 223 2.95 -1.82 -23.77
N LEU A 224 2.99 -1.87 -22.44
CA LEU A 224 1.91 -1.38 -21.58
C LEU A 224 1.71 0.13 -21.75
N VAL A 225 2.78 0.92 -21.76
CA VAL A 225 2.69 2.38 -21.95
C VAL A 225 2.13 2.73 -23.32
N THR A 226 2.52 2.03 -24.38
CA THR A 226 1.93 2.18 -25.72
C THR A 226 0.43 1.90 -25.69
N ALA A 227 0.03 0.74 -25.17
CA ALA A 227 -1.40 0.36 -25.09
C ALA A 227 -2.22 1.33 -24.23
N LEU A 228 -1.63 1.89 -23.17
CA LEU A 228 -2.26 2.95 -22.37
C LEU A 228 -2.42 4.24 -23.17
N SER A 229 -1.41 4.67 -23.91
CA SER A 229 -1.47 5.93 -24.69
C SER A 229 -2.57 5.94 -25.76
N GLU A 230 -3.03 4.77 -26.19
CA GLU A 230 -4.13 4.61 -27.14
C GLU A 230 -5.51 4.79 -26.52
N CYS A 231 -5.64 4.65 -25.19
CA CYS A 231 -6.93 4.70 -24.49
C CYS A 231 -7.02 5.76 -23.39
N ILE A 232 -5.90 6.36 -22.97
CA ILE A 232 -5.83 7.42 -21.97
C ILE A 232 -4.83 8.53 -22.34
N ASN A 233 -5.12 9.77 -21.97
CA ASN A 233 -4.20 10.89 -22.13
C ASN A 233 -3.36 11.11 -20.86
N PHE A 234 -2.05 10.84 -20.91
CA PHE A 234 -1.17 10.95 -19.74
C PHE A 234 -1.07 12.36 -19.13
N GLU A 235 -1.22 13.43 -19.92
CA GLU A 235 -1.19 14.80 -19.39
C GLU A 235 -2.43 15.09 -18.54
N GLU A 236 -3.60 14.65 -19.02
CA GLU A 236 -4.86 14.74 -18.27
C GLU A 236 -4.79 13.91 -16.98
N ILE A 237 -4.23 12.69 -17.04
CA ILE A 237 -4.03 11.87 -15.83
C ILE A 237 -3.09 12.55 -14.85
N GLY A 238 -1.96 13.10 -15.32
CA GLY A 238 -1.01 13.80 -14.47
C GLY A 238 -1.63 15.00 -13.73
N PHE A 239 -2.51 15.73 -14.41
CA PHE A 239 -3.29 16.82 -13.82
C PHE A 239 -4.31 16.30 -12.79
N ASN A 240 -5.07 15.26 -13.14
CA ASN A 240 -6.08 14.65 -12.26
C ASN A 240 -5.46 14.09 -10.98
N CYS A 241 -4.31 13.43 -11.06
CA CYS A 241 -3.59 12.92 -9.89
C CYS A 241 -3.18 14.05 -8.93
N LYS A 242 -2.66 15.18 -9.46
CA LYS A 242 -2.28 16.33 -8.63
C LYS A 242 -3.47 16.96 -7.93
N ASN A 243 -4.57 17.18 -8.65
CA ASN A 243 -5.78 17.81 -8.10
C ASN A 243 -6.53 16.91 -7.11
N TYR A 244 -6.43 15.58 -7.26
CA TYR A 244 -7.01 14.65 -6.31
C TYR A 244 -6.21 14.64 -5.01
N SER A 245 -4.88 14.59 -5.06
CA SER A 245 -4.02 14.70 -3.86
C SER A 245 -4.17 16.03 -3.13
N SER A 246 -4.48 17.14 -3.82
CA SER A 246 -4.70 18.43 -3.16
C SER A 246 -6.08 18.60 -2.51
N LYS A 247 -7.02 17.69 -2.78
CA LYS A 247 -8.39 17.72 -2.21
C LYS A 247 -8.54 16.86 -0.95
N LEU A 248 -7.52 16.07 -0.61
CA LEU A 248 -7.42 15.26 0.61
C LEU A 248 -6.60 15.99 1.67
#